data_AF-A0A2N1PDZ2-F1
#
_entry.id   AF-A0A2N1PDZ2-F1
#
_cell.length_a   1.000
_cell.length_b   1.000
_cell.length_c   1.000
_cell.angle_alpha   90.00
_cell.angle_beta   90.00
_cell.angle_gamma   90.00
#
_symmetry.space_group_name_H-M   'P 1'
#
loop_
_entity.id
_entity.type
_entity.pdbx_description
1 polymer ?
#
loop_
_entity_poly.entity_id
_entity_poly.type
_entity_poly.pdbx_seq_one_letter_code
_entity_poly.pdbx_strand_id
1 'polypeptide(L)'
;MTEKKWFYTYIGLFYGLNILNTYFVTTQTLNRYLIPFRLNGFLELNSILGNISALSIILLIGFLSFKSNRKRIIYLTSITLFLNIAIFSIGIFTKYYQTMFSIYELTLFNNPAAELAGSIFMQALTELYGYYRIVVFLPFFVLLGVQLFYEKHYKKQLVVERFKHQRYLAFMGICVSFVFSVATLGIVKTHMDEVWPISAERPLYGVQSAGLYNFYLGQLFGFNLSNVDQTVPSLNVYQQYNKNQETYTNIFGETYANQLNIQDATSVTT
;
A
#
# COMPACT_ATOMS: atom_id res chain seq x y z
N MET A 1 -13.78 5.49 -32.33
CA MET A 1 -14.23 5.11 -30.98
C MET A 1 -15.18 6.18 -30.45
N THR A 2 -16.34 5.83 -29.88
CA THR A 2 -17.30 6.81 -29.36
C THR A 2 -16.81 7.41 -28.05
N GLU A 3 -17.27 8.62 -27.69
CA GLU A 3 -16.88 9.29 -26.44
C GLU A 3 -17.20 8.45 -25.19
N LYS A 4 -18.36 7.79 -25.19
CA LYS A 4 -18.74 6.84 -24.12
C LYS A 4 -17.72 5.71 -23.98
N LYS A 5 -17.27 5.12 -25.10
CA LYS A 5 -16.22 4.08 -25.09
C LYS A 5 -14.91 4.62 -24.52
N TRP A 6 -14.49 5.84 -24.88
CA TRP A 6 -13.30 6.49 -24.31
C TRP A 6 -13.38 6.65 -22.80
N PHE A 7 -14.51 7.13 -22.30
CA PHE A 7 -14.69 7.32 -20.86
C PHE A 7 -14.61 5.98 -20.09
N TYR A 8 -15.23 4.92 -20.61
CA TYR A 8 -15.13 3.59 -19.99
C TYR A 8 -13.72 2.99 -20.09
N THR A 9 -13.03 3.18 -21.21
CA THR A 9 -11.62 2.81 -21.33
C THR A 9 -10.76 3.56 -20.32
N TYR A 10 -11.03 4.85 -20.10
CA TYR A 10 -10.34 5.66 -19.08
C TYR A 10 -10.52 5.09 -17.68
N ILE A 11 -11.74 4.71 -17.32
CA ILE A 11 -12.04 4.07 -16.04
C ILE A 11 -11.32 2.70 -15.93
N GLY A 12 -11.33 1.90 -17.00
CA GLY A 12 -10.61 0.63 -17.04
C GLY A 12 -9.10 0.80 -16.83
N LEU A 13 -8.49 1.78 -17.50
CA LEU A 13 -7.09 2.13 -17.31
C LEU A 13 -6.82 2.63 -15.89
N PHE A 14 -7.72 3.43 -15.31
CA PHE A 14 -7.60 3.89 -13.93
C PHE A 14 -7.49 2.70 -12.95
N TYR A 15 -8.38 1.71 -13.04
CA TYR A 15 -8.28 0.52 -12.19
C TYR A 15 -7.05 -0.32 -12.51
N GLY A 16 -6.88 -0.72 -13.77
CA GLY A 16 -5.81 -1.63 -14.17
C GLY A 16 -4.43 -1.10 -13.82
N LEU A 17 -4.15 0.15 -14.15
CA LEU A 17 -2.84 0.75 -13.90
C LEU A 17 -2.59 0.99 -12.41
N ASN A 18 -3.57 1.47 -11.64
CA ASN A 18 -3.38 1.70 -10.20
C ASN A 18 -3.24 0.38 -9.43
N ILE A 19 -4.03 -0.64 -9.75
CA ILE A 19 -3.89 -1.98 -9.13
C ILE A 19 -2.52 -2.56 -9.46
N LEU A 20 -2.11 -2.52 -10.73
CA LEU A 20 -0.77 -2.99 -11.13
C LEU A 20 0.34 -2.23 -10.39
N ASN A 21 0.14 -0.93 -10.15
CA ASN A 21 1.14 -0.12 -9.45
C ASN A 21 1.35 -0.55 -7.99
N THR A 22 0.36 -1.20 -7.35
CA THR A 22 0.51 -1.69 -5.98
C THR A 22 1.60 -2.75 -5.87
N TYR A 23 1.85 -3.52 -6.93
CA TYR A 23 2.91 -4.54 -6.96
C TYR A 23 4.32 -3.96 -6.81
N PHE A 24 4.53 -2.67 -7.08
CA PHE A 24 5.81 -2.00 -6.81
C PHE A 24 6.20 -2.00 -5.34
N VAL A 25 5.24 -2.16 -4.43
CA VAL A 25 5.53 -2.22 -2.99
C VAL A 25 5.12 -3.53 -2.37
N THR A 26 4.25 -4.32 -3.00
CA THR A 26 3.81 -5.62 -2.45
C THR A 26 4.57 -6.84 -2.98
N THR A 27 5.35 -6.72 -4.07
CA THR A 27 6.11 -7.85 -4.64
C THR A 27 7.62 -7.68 -4.50
N GLN A 28 8.31 -8.72 -4.02
CA GLN A 28 9.75 -8.72 -3.77
C GLN A 28 10.58 -8.37 -5.03
N THR A 29 10.17 -8.81 -6.21
CA THR A 29 10.87 -8.53 -7.47
C THR A 29 10.96 -7.03 -7.76
N LEU A 30 9.92 -6.27 -7.42
CA LEU A 30 9.87 -4.83 -7.66
C LEU A 30 10.32 -4.01 -6.44
N ASN A 31 10.21 -4.58 -5.24
CA ASN A 31 10.72 -4.00 -4.01
C ASN A 31 11.52 -5.04 -3.20
N ARG A 32 12.82 -5.08 -3.47
CA ARG A 32 13.78 -6.01 -2.83
C ARG A 32 13.89 -5.88 -1.31
N TYR A 33 13.36 -4.81 -0.72
CA TYR A 33 13.46 -4.53 0.71
C TYR A 33 12.31 -5.13 1.52
N LEU A 34 11.33 -5.76 0.85
CA LEU A 34 10.19 -6.39 1.50
C LEU A 34 10.40 -7.90 1.64
N ILE A 35 9.89 -8.47 2.72
CA ILE A 35 9.80 -9.92 2.92
C ILE A 35 8.40 -10.35 2.45
N PRO A 36 8.26 -11.07 1.32
CA PRO A 36 6.95 -11.46 0.84
C PRO A 36 6.34 -12.55 1.72
N PHE A 37 5.08 -12.37 2.13
CA PHE A 37 4.34 -13.45 2.75
C PHE A 37 3.88 -14.45 1.69
N ARG A 38 3.92 -15.73 2.03
CA ARG A 38 3.31 -16.78 1.21
C ARG A 38 1.80 -16.67 1.36
N LEU A 39 1.17 -15.94 0.45
CA LEU A 39 -0.28 -15.87 0.38
C LEU A 39 -0.84 -17.10 -0.36
N ASN A 40 -2.00 -17.58 0.08
CA ASN A 40 -2.77 -18.50 -0.74
C ASN A 40 -3.50 -17.71 -1.85
N GLY A 41 -3.91 -18.39 -2.92
CA GLY A 41 -4.60 -17.73 -4.04
C GLY A 41 -5.89 -17.01 -3.63
N PHE A 42 -6.52 -17.43 -2.52
CA PHE A 42 -7.69 -16.76 -1.95
C PHE A 42 -7.36 -15.36 -1.38
N LEU A 43 -6.26 -15.23 -0.64
CA LEU A 43 -5.81 -13.95 -0.08
C LEU A 43 -5.28 -13.01 -1.17
N GLU A 44 -4.68 -13.54 -2.24
CA GLU A 44 -4.32 -12.72 -3.40
C GLU A 44 -5.58 -12.14 -4.09
N LEU A 45 -6.61 -12.98 -4.30
CA LEU A 45 -7.89 -12.51 -4.82
C LEU A 45 -8.56 -11.49 -3.89
N ASN A 46 -8.51 -11.73 -2.57
CA ASN A 46 -9.01 -10.80 -1.57
C ASN A 46 -8.30 -9.44 -1.64
N SER A 47 -6.98 -9.44 -1.84
CA SER A 47 -6.17 -8.23 -2.01
C SER A 47 -6.58 -7.41 -3.24
N ILE A 48 -6.81 -8.08 -4.36
CA ILE A 48 -7.31 -7.44 -5.60
C ILE A 48 -8.71 -6.87 -5.38
N LEU A 49 -9.63 -7.63 -4.78
CA LEU A 49 -10.99 -7.19 -4.49
C LEU A 49 -11.02 -6.00 -3.53
N GLY A 50 -10.16 -6.01 -2.51
CA GLY A 50 -9.99 -4.88 -1.60
C GLY A 50 -9.55 -3.62 -2.34
N ASN A 51 -8.50 -3.73 -3.18
CA ASN A 51 -8.04 -2.60 -4.00
C ASN A 51 -9.13 -2.07 -4.95
N ILE A 52 -9.88 -2.95 -5.62
CA ILE A 52 -11.02 -2.56 -6.46
C ILE A 52 -12.06 -1.81 -5.63
N SER A 53 -12.39 -2.31 -4.44
CA SER A 53 -13.38 -1.70 -3.54
C SER A 53 -12.96 -0.30 -3.11
N ALA A 54 -11.72 -0.13 -2.67
CA ALA A 54 -11.18 1.16 -2.26
C ALA A 54 -11.12 2.17 -3.42
N LEU A 55 -10.63 1.74 -4.58
CA LEU A 55 -10.60 2.57 -5.79
C LEU A 55 -12.01 2.93 -6.28
N SER A 56 -12.99 2.04 -6.10
CA SER A 56 -14.40 2.30 -6.44
C SER A 56 -15.00 3.38 -5.56
N ILE A 57 -14.71 3.38 -4.26
CA ILE A 57 -15.13 4.45 -3.34
C ILE A 57 -14.55 5.79 -3.81
N ILE A 58 -13.24 5.85 -4.09
CA ILE A 58 -12.57 7.07 -4.59
C ILE A 58 -13.21 7.55 -5.90
N LEU A 59 -13.39 6.67 -6.88
CA LEU A 59 -13.97 6.99 -8.17
C LEU A 59 -15.40 7.56 -8.02
N LEU A 60 -16.23 6.90 -7.22
CA LEU A 60 -17.64 7.28 -7.05
C LEU A 60 -17.80 8.58 -6.27
N ILE A 61 -16.93 8.86 -5.29
CA ILE A 61 -16.84 10.18 -4.64
C ILE A 61 -16.57 11.27 -5.70
N GLY A 62 -15.60 11.05 -6.59
CA GLY A 62 -15.35 11.94 -7.71
C GLY A 62 -16.56 12.14 -8.61
N PHE A 63 -17.33 11.08 -8.87
CA PHE A 63 -18.51 11.16 -9.74
C PHE A 63 -19.68 11.90 -9.11
N LEU A 64 -19.80 11.87 -7.78
CA LEU A 64 -20.74 12.68 -7.00
C LEU A 64 -20.34 14.16 -7.01
N SER A 65 -19.05 14.47 -6.83
CA SER A 65 -18.52 15.84 -6.80
C SER A 65 -18.53 16.51 -8.18
N PHE A 66 -18.20 15.77 -9.24
CA PHE A 66 -18.06 16.31 -10.59
C PHE A 66 -19.15 15.84 -11.53
N LYS A 67 -19.89 16.79 -12.11
CA LYS A 67 -21.00 16.50 -13.05
C LYS A 67 -20.53 16.24 -14.49
N SER A 68 -19.40 16.79 -14.89
CA SER A 68 -18.88 16.71 -16.27
C SER A 68 -17.83 15.60 -16.38
N ASN A 69 -17.90 14.81 -17.46
CA ASN A 69 -16.92 13.77 -17.76
C ASN A 69 -15.48 14.31 -17.83
N ARG A 70 -15.30 15.52 -18.38
CA ARG A 70 -13.98 16.18 -18.38
C ARG A 70 -13.44 16.40 -16.97
N LYS A 71 -14.26 16.93 -16.07
CA LYS A 71 -13.85 17.15 -14.67
C LYS A 71 -13.58 15.83 -13.94
N ARG A 72 -14.33 14.77 -14.25
CA ARG A 72 -14.09 13.41 -13.73
C ARG A 72 -12.77 12.83 -14.21
N ILE A 73 -12.44 12.99 -15.50
CA ILE A 73 -11.15 12.58 -16.06
C ILE A 73 -10.00 13.29 -15.34
N ILE A 74 -10.05 14.63 -15.25
CA ILE A 74 -9.04 15.43 -14.55
C ILE A 74 -8.89 14.96 -13.09
N TYR A 75 -10.02 14.74 -12.40
CA TYR A 75 -10.03 14.23 -11.04
C TYR A 75 -9.31 12.88 -10.91
N LEU A 76 -9.63 11.91 -11.78
CA LEU A 76 -9.01 10.58 -11.75
C LEU A 76 -7.50 10.64 -12.06
N THR A 77 -7.07 11.55 -12.94
CA THR A 77 -5.64 11.81 -13.20
C THR A 77 -4.95 12.35 -11.96
N SER A 78 -5.54 13.39 -11.34
CA SER A 78 -4.98 14.01 -10.14
C SER A 78 -4.93 13.04 -8.97
N ILE A 79 -5.96 12.21 -8.79
CA ILE A 79 -5.95 11.21 -7.72
C ILE A 79 -4.93 10.12 -7.98
N THR A 80 -4.74 9.71 -9.24
CA THR A 80 -3.68 8.75 -9.61
C THR A 80 -2.29 9.31 -9.30
N LEU A 81 -2.04 10.60 -9.57
CA LEU A 81 -0.79 11.25 -9.16
C LEU A 81 -0.57 11.14 -7.65
N PHE A 82 -1.59 11.48 -6.85
CA PHE A 82 -1.52 11.39 -5.40
C PHE A 82 -1.26 9.96 -4.91
N LEU A 83 -1.97 8.97 -5.48
CA LEU A 83 -1.75 7.55 -5.17
C LEU A 83 -0.33 7.09 -5.53
N ASN A 84 0.23 7.57 -6.64
CA ASN A 84 1.60 7.22 -7.06
C ASN A 84 2.64 7.86 -6.13
N ILE A 85 2.43 9.10 -5.68
CA ILE A 85 3.24 9.74 -4.64
C ILE A 85 3.17 8.92 -3.34
N ALA A 86 1.97 8.49 -2.92
CA ALA A 86 1.81 7.67 -1.72
C ALA A 86 2.55 6.32 -1.83
N ILE A 87 2.41 5.60 -2.95
CA ILE A 87 3.13 4.34 -3.21
C ILE A 87 4.64 4.57 -3.20
N PHE A 88 5.13 5.64 -3.81
CA PHE A 88 6.54 6.00 -3.77
C PHE A 88 7.03 6.23 -2.33
N SER A 89 6.31 7.03 -1.54
CA SER A 89 6.63 7.28 -0.13
C SER A 89 6.63 6.00 0.71
N ILE A 90 5.65 5.11 0.49
CA ILE A 90 5.59 3.79 1.15
C ILE A 90 6.81 2.94 0.74
N GLY A 91 7.18 2.93 -0.53
CA GLY A 91 8.36 2.20 -1.00
C GLY A 91 9.69 2.73 -0.45
N ILE A 92 9.76 4.03 -0.12
CA ILE A 92 10.89 4.59 0.64
C ILE A 92 10.84 4.13 2.09
N PHE A 93 9.67 4.19 2.73
CA PHE A 93 9.49 3.71 4.10
C PHE A 93 9.89 2.23 4.25
N THR A 94 9.41 1.35 3.37
CA THR A 94 9.76 -0.08 3.39
C THR A 94 11.24 -0.34 3.22
N LYS A 95 11.98 0.52 2.52
CA LYS A 95 13.45 0.39 2.42
C LYS A 95 14.12 0.53 3.78
N TYR A 96 13.71 1.51 4.58
CA TYR A 96 14.37 1.80 5.86
C TYR A 96 13.86 0.94 7.01
N TYR A 97 12.57 0.60 7.02
CA TYR A 97 11.93 -0.07 8.14
C TYR A 97 11.57 -1.54 7.86
N GLN A 98 11.77 -2.03 6.62
CA GLN A 98 11.49 -3.40 6.19
C GLN A 98 10.03 -3.86 6.41
N THR A 99 9.13 -2.92 6.68
CA THR A 99 7.69 -3.13 6.88
C THR A 99 6.89 -2.05 6.14
N MET A 100 5.57 -2.12 6.21
CA MET A 100 4.69 -1.11 5.63
C MET A 100 4.35 -0.04 6.65
N PHE A 101 4.21 1.19 6.17
CA PHE A 101 3.78 2.29 7.01
C PHE A 101 2.37 2.04 7.56
N SER A 102 2.18 2.27 8.86
CA SER A 102 0.89 2.28 9.53
C SER A 102 0.64 3.65 10.16
N ILE A 103 -0.55 4.22 9.98
CA ILE A 103 -0.93 5.51 10.57
C ILE A 103 -0.87 5.45 12.10
N TYR A 104 -1.06 4.27 12.69
CA TYR A 104 -0.97 4.05 14.13
C TYR A 104 0.47 4.04 14.68
N GLU A 105 1.47 3.96 13.80
CA GLU A 105 2.90 3.94 14.13
C GLU A 105 3.59 5.28 13.83
N LEU A 106 2.80 6.36 13.66
CA LEU A 106 3.31 7.72 13.41
C LEU A 106 4.27 8.23 14.49
N THR A 107 4.21 7.67 15.70
CA THR A 107 5.15 7.99 16.79
C THR A 107 6.60 7.68 16.45
N LEU A 108 6.87 6.78 15.49
CA LEU A 108 8.21 6.53 14.96
C LEU A 108 8.84 7.77 14.30
N PHE A 109 8.02 8.71 13.81
CA PHE A 109 8.47 9.97 13.22
C PHE A 109 8.71 11.08 14.25
N ASN A 110 8.38 10.87 15.53
CA ASN A 110 8.77 11.78 16.61
C ASN A 110 10.25 11.62 17.01
N ASN A 111 11.04 10.91 16.21
CA ASN A 111 12.47 10.75 16.45
C ASN A 111 13.20 12.09 16.25
N PRO A 112 13.93 12.62 17.25
CA PRO A 112 14.54 13.96 17.21
C PRO A 112 15.68 14.12 16.17
N ALA A 113 16.06 13.08 15.44
CA ALA A 113 17.10 13.14 14.42
C ALA A 113 16.60 13.79 13.11
N ALA A 114 16.44 15.12 13.12
CA ALA A 114 16.06 15.89 11.93
C ALA A 114 17.02 15.69 10.73
N GLU A 115 18.30 15.44 10.99
CA GLU A 115 19.31 15.11 9.97
C GLU A 115 19.03 13.78 9.26
N LEU A 116 18.42 12.82 9.96
CA LEU A 116 18.00 11.55 9.38
C LEU A 116 16.86 11.75 8.37
N ALA A 117 15.88 12.61 8.68
CA ALA A 117 14.77 12.88 7.78
C ALA A 117 15.22 13.59 6.48
N GLY A 118 16.13 14.57 6.59
CA GLY A 118 16.66 15.29 5.44
C GLY A 118 17.48 14.40 4.50
N SER A 119 18.33 13.53 5.06
CA SER A 119 19.11 12.57 4.27
C SER A 119 18.22 11.52 3.59
N ILE A 120 17.19 11.01 4.27
CA ILE A 120 16.19 10.11 3.69
C ILE A 120 15.50 10.76 2.49
N PHE A 121 15.10 12.03 2.59
CA PHE A 121 14.43 12.76 1.51
C PHE A 121 15.33 12.95 0.28
N MET A 122 16.58 13.40 0.48
CA MET A 122 17.55 13.57 -0.61
C MET A 122 17.87 12.24 -1.30
N GLN A 123 18.01 11.18 -0.51
CA GLN A 123 18.24 9.85 -1.04
C GLN A 123 17.02 9.35 -1.82
N ALA A 124 15.80 9.59 -1.33
CA ALA A 124 14.56 9.25 -2.04
C ALA A 124 14.48 9.92 -3.42
N LEU A 125 14.81 11.21 -3.53
CA LEU A 125 14.87 11.90 -4.83
C LEU A 125 15.89 11.27 -5.78
N THR A 126 17.03 10.85 -5.25
CA THR A 126 18.07 10.19 -6.05
C THR A 126 17.59 8.83 -6.56
N GLU A 127 16.86 8.07 -5.73
CA GLU A 127 16.32 6.76 -6.12
C GLU A 127 15.27 6.83 -7.23
N LEU A 128 14.59 7.98 -7.36
CA LEU A 128 13.61 8.23 -8.41
C LEU A 128 14.18 7.92 -9.80
N TYR A 129 15.45 8.28 -10.01
CA TYR A 129 16.19 8.03 -11.24
C TYR A 129 17.16 6.84 -11.13
N GLY A 130 17.92 6.75 -10.02
CA GLY A 130 19.00 5.76 -9.88
C GLY A 130 18.53 4.29 -9.83
N TYR A 131 17.28 4.05 -9.41
CA TYR A 131 16.69 2.70 -9.35
C TYR A 131 15.43 2.58 -10.21
N TYR A 132 15.25 3.46 -11.20
CA TYR A 132 14.06 3.50 -12.06
C TYR A 132 12.73 3.56 -11.28
N ARG A 133 12.73 4.11 -10.06
CA ARG A 133 11.49 4.25 -9.26
C ARG A 133 10.49 5.23 -9.88
N ILE A 134 10.92 6.05 -10.84
CA ILE A 134 10.04 6.84 -11.70
C ILE A 134 8.94 6.01 -12.38
N VAL A 135 9.16 4.70 -12.59
CA VAL A 135 8.14 3.80 -13.20
C VAL A 135 6.89 3.69 -12.32
N VAL A 136 6.97 3.95 -11.01
CA VAL A 136 5.80 4.05 -10.11
C VAL A 136 4.81 5.14 -10.57
N PHE A 137 5.26 6.13 -11.34
CA PHE A 137 4.43 7.20 -11.90
C PHE A 137 3.89 6.90 -13.30
N LEU A 138 4.16 5.70 -13.85
CA LEU A 138 3.64 5.28 -15.15
C LEU A 138 2.09 5.37 -15.23
N PRO A 139 1.30 4.95 -14.22
CA PRO A 139 -0.14 5.12 -14.25
C PRO A 139 -0.57 6.56 -14.49
N PHE A 140 0.07 7.52 -13.78
CA PHE A 140 -0.20 8.94 -13.95
C PHE A 140 0.14 9.40 -15.37
N PHE A 141 1.33 9.10 -15.88
CA PHE A 141 1.73 9.55 -17.22
C PHE A 141 0.86 8.97 -18.33
N VAL A 142 0.46 7.70 -18.22
CA VAL A 142 -0.46 7.07 -19.19
C VAL A 142 -1.82 7.75 -19.15
N LEU A 143 -2.40 7.95 -17.96
CA LEU A 143 -3.69 8.63 -17.82
C LEU A 143 -3.63 10.08 -18.29
N LEU A 144 -2.55 10.80 -18.00
CA LEU A 144 -2.32 12.16 -18.48
C LEU A 144 -2.24 12.20 -20.01
N GLY A 145 -1.50 11.29 -20.64
CA GLY A 145 -1.41 11.17 -22.09
C GLY A 145 -2.77 10.92 -22.73
N VAL A 146 -3.56 10.01 -22.17
CA VAL A 146 -4.93 9.73 -22.63
C VAL A 146 -5.85 10.94 -22.43
N GLN A 147 -5.73 11.65 -21.30
CA GLN A 147 -6.48 12.87 -21.03
C GLN A 147 -6.16 13.95 -22.08
N LEU A 148 -4.89 14.24 -22.34
CA LEU A 148 -4.47 15.24 -23.33
C LEU A 148 -4.96 14.87 -24.74
N PHE A 149 -4.90 13.58 -25.08
CA PHE A 149 -5.45 13.08 -26.34
C PHE A 149 -6.96 13.30 -26.44
N TYR A 150 -7.70 13.00 -25.38
CA TYR A 150 -9.15 13.23 -25.30
C TYR A 150 -9.51 14.72 -25.43
N GLU A 151 -8.80 15.61 -24.73
CA GLU A 151 -9.04 17.06 -24.81
C GLU A 151 -8.77 17.63 -26.20
N LYS A 152 -7.81 17.06 -26.95
CA LYS A 152 -7.51 17.47 -28.32
C LYS A 152 -8.62 17.11 -29.30
N HIS A 153 -9.21 15.91 -29.18
CA HIS A 153 -10.13 15.37 -30.19
C HIS A 153 -11.62 15.56 -29.87
N TYR A 154 -12.01 15.67 -28.59
CA TYR A 154 -13.42 15.68 -28.16
C TYR A 154 -13.85 16.99 -27.48
N LYS A 155 -13.07 18.06 -27.65
CA LYS A 155 -13.24 19.37 -26.98
C LYS A 155 -14.62 20.04 -27.15
N LYS A 156 -15.44 19.64 -28.13
CA LYS A 156 -16.63 20.36 -28.59
C LYS A 156 -17.99 19.67 -28.34
N GLN A 157 -18.06 18.49 -27.75
CA GLN A 157 -19.33 17.79 -27.55
C GLN A 157 -19.42 17.22 -26.14
N LEU A 158 -19.86 18.03 -25.17
CA LEU A 158 -20.25 17.51 -23.86
C LEU A 158 -21.72 17.80 -23.65
N VAL A 159 -22.57 17.03 -24.34
CA VAL A 159 -23.94 16.87 -23.88
C VAL A 159 -23.85 15.97 -22.65
N VAL A 160 -23.94 16.60 -21.48
CA VAL A 160 -24.08 15.89 -20.22
C VAL A 160 -25.43 15.18 -20.26
N GLU A 161 -25.45 13.91 -20.68
CA GLU A 161 -26.59 13.04 -20.44
C GLU A 161 -26.77 12.95 -18.92
N ARG A 162 -27.67 13.77 -18.38
CA ARG A 162 -28.07 13.71 -16.98
C ARG A 162 -28.91 12.45 -16.81
N PHE A 163 -28.29 11.36 -16.36
CA PHE A 163 -29.08 10.26 -15.80
C PHE A 163 -29.77 10.78 -14.54
N LYS A 164 -31.11 10.80 -14.56
CA LYS A 164 -31.96 11.31 -13.45
C LYS A 164 -31.62 10.67 -12.10
N HIS A 165 -31.11 9.43 -12.12
CA HIS A 165 -30.76 8.64 -10.93
C HIS A 165 -29.25 8.46 -10.68
N GLN A 166 -28.38 9.19 -11.39
CA GLN A 166 -26.92 8.97 -11.33
C GLN A 166 -26.35 9.09 -9.91
N ARG A 167 -26.86 10.05 -9.12
CA ARG A 167 -26.38 10.28 -7.75
C ARG A 167 -26.77 9.14 -6.81
N TYR A 168 -27.98 8.61 -6.93
CA TYR A 168 -28.43 7.46 -6.15
C TYR A 168 -27.64 6.20 -6.49
N LEU A 169 -27.39 5.95 -7.78
CA LEU A 169 -26.56 4.82 -8.22
C LEU A 169 -25.12 4.95 -7.74
N ALA A 170 -24.53 6.15 -7.78
CA ALA A 170 -23.19 6.38 -7.26
C ALA A 170 -23.12 6.19 -5.74
N PHE A 171 -24.11 6.69 -4.99
CA PHE A 171 -24.20 6.48 -3.56
C PHE A 171 -24.35 5.00 -3.19
N MET A 172 -25.26 4.28 -3.86
CA MET A 172 -25.43 2.84 -3.68
C MET A 172 -24.14 2.08 -4.00
N GLY A 173 -23.44 2.47 -5.07
CA GLY A 173 -22.14 1.91 -5.42
C GLY A 173 -21.08 2.13 -4.34
N ILE A 174 -21.08 3.30 -3.68
CA ILE A 174 -20.19 3.58 -2.54
C ILE A 174 -20.52 2.64 -1.38
N CYS A 175 -21.80 2.51 -1.02
CA CYS A 175 -22.22 1.61 0.07
C CYS A 175 -21.81 0.16 -0.21
N VAL A 176 -22.05 -0.34 -1.43
CA VAL A 176 -21.64 -1.69 -1.84
C VAL A 176 -20.12 -1.85 -1.77
N SER A 177 -19.37 -0.89 -2.31
CA SER A 177 -17.90 -0.92 -2.28
C SER A 177 -17.36 -0.86 -0.85
N PHE A 178 -18.02 -0.12 0.04
CA PHE A 178 -17.66 -0.05 1.46
C PHE A 178 -17.91 -1.38 2.16
N VAL A 179 -19.03 -2.06 1.89
CA VAL A 179 -19.29 -3.41 2.42
C VAL A 179 -18.22 -4.39 1.97
N PHE A 180 -17.84 -4.39 0.69
CA PHE A 180 -16.75 -5.24 0.20
C PHE A 180 -15.39 -4.87 0.83
N SER A 181 -15.10 -3.59 1.01
CA SER A 181 -13.89 -3.11 1.70
C SER A 181 -13.81 -3.63 3.14
N VAL A 182 -14.90 -3.52 3.91
CA VAL A 182 -14.96 -4.05 5.28
C VAL A 182 -14.89 -5.57 5.32
N ALA A 183 -15.56 -6.27 4.41
CA ALA A 183 -15.52 -7.73 4.34
C ALA A 183 -14.10 -8.25 4.07
N THR A 184 -13.40 -7.66 3.11
CA THR A 184 -12.02 -8.03 2.76
C THR A 184 -11.03 -7.74 3.90
N LEU A 185 -11.22 -6.63 4.63
CA LEU A 185 -10.45 -6.33 5.85
C LEU A 185 -10.75 -7.31 6.98
N GLY A 186 -12.01 -7.70 7.15
CA GLY A 186 -12.44 -8.68 8.17
C GLY A 186 -11.82 -10.05 7.95
N ILE A 187 -11.84 -10.55 6.71
CA ILE A 187 -11.18 -11.81 6.31
C ILE A 187 -9.70 -11.79 6.70
N VAL A 188 -9.01 -10.70 6.38
CA VAL A 188 -7.58 -10.54 6.68
C VAL A 188 -7.33 -10.48 8.17
N LYS A 189 -8.14 -9.73 8.91
CA LYS A 189 -8.01 -9.62 10.37
C LYS A 189 -8.10 -10.99 11.03
N THR A 190 -9.15 -11.77 10.73
CA THR A 190 -9.34 -13.11 11.30
C THR A 190 -8.16 -14.03 10.98
N HIS A 191 -7.73 -14.08 9.72
CA HIS A 191 -6.61 -14.94 9.32
C HIS A 191 -5.27 -14.49 9.94
N MET A 192 -5.04 -13.18 10.05
CA MET A 192 -3.83 -12.63 10.63
C MET A 192 -3.77 -12.90 12.14
N ASP A 193 -4.89 -12.81 12.85
CA ASP A 193 -4.94 -13.11 14.29
C ASP A 193 -4.74 -14.61 14.59
N GLU A 194 -5.13 -15.50 13.68
CA GLU A 194 -4.91 -16.94 13.81
C GLU A 194 -3.47 -17.38 13.47
N VAL A 195 -2.85 -16.75 12.47
CA VAL A 195 -1.62 -17.27 11.85
C VAL A 195 -0.40 -16.40 12.09
N TRP A 196 -0.55 -15.08 12.34
CA TRP A 196 0.57 -14.14 12.41
C TRP A 196 0.71 -13.43 13.78
N PRO A 197 1.64 -13.89 14.64
CA PRO A 197 1.80 -13.33 15.99
C PRO A 197 2.71 -12.08 16.03
N ILE A 198 3.47 -11.78 14.97
CA ILE A 198 4.49 -10.73 14.99
C ILE A 198 3.88 -9.37 14.62
N SER A 199 3.74 -8.47 15.60
CA SER A 199 3.11 -7.15 15.44
C SER A 199 3.79 -6.26 14.38
N ALA A 200 5.12 -6.21 14.37
CA ALA A 200 5.91 -5.36 13.48
C ALA A 200 5.71 -5.67 11.98
N GLU A 201 5.24 -6.88 11.67
CA GLU A 201 5.05 -7.37 10.31
C GLU A 201 3.58 -7.36 9.87
N ARG A 202 2.64 -7.17 10.81
CA ARG A 202 1.20 -7.07 10.51
C ARG A 202 0.85 -6.00 9.48
N PRO A 203 1.47 -4.79 9.46
CA PRO A 203 1.23 -3.82 8.39
C PRO A 203 1.56 -4.39 7.01
N LEU A 204 2.71 -5.07 6.88
CA LEU A 204 3.14 -5.66 5.63
C LEU A 204 2.21 -6.80 5.20
N TYR A 205 1.84 -7.67 6.14
CA TYR A 205 0.87 -8.74 5.89
C TYR A 205 -0.49 -8.17 5.45
N GLY A 206 -0.99 -7.16 6.17
CA GLY A 206 -2.26 -6.50 5.89
C GLY A 206 -2.29 -5.84 4.51
N VAL A 207 -1.23 -5.14 4.13
CA VAL A 207 -1.10 -4.54 2.78
C VAL A 207 -1.10 -5.60 1.68
N GLN A 208 -0.35 -6.70 1.87
CA GLN A 208 -0.27 -7.77 0.86
C GLN A 208 -1.60 -8.53 0.71
N SER A 209 -2.32 -8.76 1.80
CA SER A 209 -3.52 -9.62 1.83
C SER A 209 -4.86 -8.87 1.71
N ALA A 210 -4.97 -7.63 2.21
CA ALA A 210 -6.17 -6.81 2.09
C ALA A 210 -6.16 -5.91 0.85
N GLY A 211 -4.98 -5.72 0.25
CA GLY A 211 -4.74 -4.76 -0.82
C GLY A 211 -4.31 -3.41 -0.26
N LEU A 212 -3.26 -2.83 -0.85
CA LEU A 212 -2.66 -1.57 -0.40
C LEU A 212 -3.67 -0.44 -0.21
N TYR A 213 -4.53 -0.16 -1.20
CA TYR A 213 -5.48 0.94 -1.10
C TYR A 213 -6.53 0.68 -0.02
N ASN A 214 -6.97 -0.57 0.10
CA ASN A 214 -7.98 -0.97 1.06
C ASN A 214 -7.46 -0.96 2.49
N PHE A 215 -6.22 -1.38 2.69
CA PHE A 215 -5.52 -1.31 3.97
C PHE A 215 -5.51 0.12 4.50
N TYR A 216 -5.02 1.09 3.70
CA TYR A 216 -4.96 2.49 4.13
C TYR A 216 -6.35 3.12 4.26
N LEU A 217 -7.30 2.77 3.38
CA LEU A 217 -8.68 3.23 3.52
C LEU A 217 -9.30 2.71 4.83
N GLY A 218 -9.06 1.45 5.17
CA GLY A 218 -9.47 0.86 6.44
C GLY A 218 -8.89 1.61 7.63
N GLN A 219 -7.58 1.91 7.62
CA GLN A 219 -6.94 2.68 8.68
C GLN A 219 -7.55 4.08 8.85
N LEU A 220 -7.89 4.77 7.74
CA LEU A 220 -8.59 6.06 7.80
C LEU A 220 -9.98 5.96 8.44
N PHE A 221 -10.64 4.80 8.34
CA PHE A 221 -11.93 4.52 9.00
C PHE A 221 -11.79 3.85 10.38
N GLY A 222 -10.58 3.78 10.94
CA GLY A 222 -10.35 3.25 12.27
C GLY A 222 -10.07 1.75 12.35
N PHE A 223 -9.93 1.04 11.23
CA PHE A 223 -9.51 -0.36 11.22
C PHE A 223 -8.02 -0.46 11.54
N ASN A 224 -7.70 -0.90 12.75
CA ASN A 224 -6.33 -1.15 13.15
C ASN A 224 -5.98 -2.63 13.02
N LEU A 225 -5.23 -2.96 11.96
CA LEU A 225 -4.63 -4.28 11.74
C LEU A 225 -3.26 -4.44 12.43
N SER A 226 -2.63 -3.34 12.86
CA SER A 226 -1.36 -3.37 13.60
C SER A 226 -1.54 -3.73 15.07
N ASN A 227 -2.72 -3.48 15.65
CA ASN A 227 -2.99 -3.79 17.04
C ASN A 227 -3.05 -5.30 17.25
N VAL A 228 -2.09 -5.79 18.03
CA VAL A 228 -2.24 -7.04 18.77
C VAL A 228 -2.91 -6.62 20.07
N ASP A 229 -4.07 -7.22 20.40
CA ASP A 229 -4.48 -7.24 21.80
C ASP A 229 -3.29 -7.86 22.53
N GLN A 230 -2.57 -7.06 23.32
CA GLN A 230 -1.39 -7.49 24.06
C GLN A 230 -1.83 -8.49 25.14
N THR A 231 -2.26 -9.68 24.72
CA THR A 231 -1.88 -10.87 25.44
C THR A 231 -0.37 -10.87 25.31
N VAL A 232 0.28 -10.42 26.37
CA VAL A 232 1.73 -10.43 26.54
C VAL A 232 2.24 -11.69 25.82
N PRO A 233 3.04 -11.57 24.74
CA PRO A 233 3.55 -12.76 24.08
C PRO A 233 4.13 -13.62 25.18
N SER A 234 3.68 -14.89 25.26
CA SER A 234 4.07 -15.74 26.38
C SER A 234 5.59 -15.62 26.51
N LEU A 235 6.08 -15.46 27.74
CA LEU A 235 7.51 -15.20 27.98
C LEU A 235 8.39 -16.21 27.20
N ASN A 236 7.87 -17.42 27.01
CA ASN A 236 8.44 -18.50 26.21
C ASN A 236 8.68 -18.13 24.73
N VAL A 237 7.72 -17.50 24.05
CA VAL A 237 7.90 -17.07 22.64
C VAL A 237 8.91 -15.93 22.56
N TYR A 238 8.85 -14.96 23.49
CA TYR A 238 9.85 -13.89 23.54
C TYR A 238 11.25 -14.46 23.81
N GLN A 239 11.39 -15.40 24.76
CA GLN A 239 12.64 -16.07 25.08
C GLN A 239 13.21 -16.89 23.91
N GLN A 240 12.36 -17.44 23.04
CA GLN A 240 12.81 -18.19 21.86
C GLN A 240 13.55 -17.30 20.84
N TYR A 241 13.17 -16.02 20.72
CA TYR A 241 13.76 -15.09 19.75
C TYR A 241 14.67 -14.03 20.39
N ASN A 242 14.64 -13.90 21.73
CA ASN A 242 15.49 -12.95 22.45
C ASN A 242 16.94 -13.43 22.45
N LYS A 243 17.77 -12.84 21.58
CA LYS A 243 19.22 -13.07 21.51
C LYS A 243 20.02 -12.30 22.56
N ASN A 244 19.37 -11.44 23.35
CA ASN A 244 19.99 -10.72 24.45
C ASN A 244 19.81 -11.50 25.77
N GLN A 245 20.34 -12.71 25.79
CA GLN A 245 20.42 -13.60 26.96
C GLN A 245 21.88 -13.98 27.17
N GLU A 246 22.26 -14.34 28.39
CA GLU A 246 23.65 -14.75 28.69
C GLU A 246 24.16 -15.80 27.71
N THR A 247 23.28 -16.75 27.34
CA THR A 247 23.50 -17.66 26.22
C THR A 247 22.21 -17.93 25.44
N TYR A 248 22.32 -18.21 24.15
CA TYR A 248 21.22 -18.70 23.31
C TYR A 248 21.75 -19.69 22.26
N THR A 249 20.92 -20.66 21.86
CA THR A 249 21.26 -21.61 20.80
C THR A 249 20.59 -21.18 19.50
N ASN A 250 21.35 -21.07 18.42
CA ASN A 250 20.80 -20.74 17.11
C ASN A 250 20.06 -21.94 16.49
N ILE A 251 19.45 -21.72 15.34
CA ILE A 251 18.73 -22.76 14.57
C ILE A 251 19.63 -23.89 14.05
N PHE A 252 20.95 -23.74 14.13
CA PHE A 252 21.96 -24.72 13.71
C PHE A 252 22.53 -25.53 14.89
N GLY A 253 22.03 -25.30 16.12
CA GLY A 253 22.49 -26.00 17.32
C GLY A 253 23.74 -25.40 17.96
N GLU A 254 24.20 -24.24 17.48
CA GLU A 254 25.38 -23.54 17.99
C GLU A 254 24.97 -22.58 19.12
N THR A 255 25.70 -22.60 20.23
CA THR A 255 25.46 -21.72 21.39
C THR A 255 26.29 -20.45 21.28
N TYR A 256 25.64 -19.30 21.44
CA TYR A 256 26.25 -17.97 21.46
C TYR A 256 25.98 -17.30 22.78
N ALA A 257 26.86 -16.38 23.18
CA ALA A 257 26.64 -15.48 24.32
C ALA A 257 26.27 -14.07 23.84
N ASN A 258 25.59 -13.30 24.68
CA ASN A 258 25.37 -11.86 24.43
C ASN A 258 26.63 -11.00 24.69
N GLN A 259 27.71 -11.60 25.16
CA GLN A 259 29.03 -10.99 25.27
C GLN A 259 29.94 -11.52 24.16
N LEU A 260 30.50 -10.61 23.37
CA LEU A 260 31.46 -10.92 22.32
C LEU A 260 32.85 -11.00 22.97
N ASN A 261 33.46 -12.17 23.04
CA ASN A 261 34.85 -12.26 23.49
C ASN A 261 35.78 -11.97 22.31
N ILE A 262 36.95 -11.37 22.59
CA ILE A 262 37.98 -11.11 21.57
C ILE A 262 38.42 -12.39 20.86
N GLN A 263 38.36 -13.53 21.55
CA GLN A 263 38.67 -14.85 21.01
C GLN A 263 37.67 -15.30 19.92
N ASP A 264 36.43 -14.79 19.96
CA ASP A 264 35.39 -15.09 18.98
C ASP A 264 35.50 -14.19 17.72
N ALA A 265 36.29 -13.11 17.82
CA ALA A 265 36.53 -12.13 16.75
C ALA A 265 37.84 -12.44 15.99
N THR A 266 37.98 -13.68 15.50
CA THR A 266 39.19 -14.19 14.80
C THR A 266 39.60 -13.40 13.56
N SER A 267 38.71 -12.56 13.02
CA SER A 267 38.97 -11.66 11.90
C SER A 267 39.45 -10.26 12.30
N VAL A 268 39.48 -9.94 13.59
CA VAL A 268 39.93 -8.65 14.12
C VAL A 268 41.36 -8.80 14.63
N THR A 269 42.33 -8.54 13.75
CA THR A 269 43.73 -8.34 14.16
C THR A 269 43.85 -7.07 14.99
N THR A 270 44.46 -7.18 16.17
CA THR A 270 44.85 -6.04 17.01
C THR A 270 46.05 -5.30 16.43
#